data_AF-A0A0B7HGZ9-F1
#
_entry.id   AF-A0A0B7HGZ9-F1
#
_cell.length_a   1.000
_cell.length_b   1.000
_cell.length_c   1.000
_cell.angle_alpha   90.00
_cell.angle_beta   90.00
_cell.angle_gamma   90.00
#
_symmetry.space_group_name_H-M   'P 1'
#
loop_
_entity.id
_entity.type
_entity.pdbx_description
1 polymer ?
#
loop_
_entity_poly.entity_id
_entity_poly.type
_entity_poly.pdbx_seq_one_letter_code
_entity_poly.pdbx_strand_id
1 'polypeptide(L)'
;MDCKSKKTWSLQQDKRTESQRSMFQPTGKTVKKNDWRYVLSVLLILLLMSYLLTFFTQKKVAICFTQDICFNSYDNRWVYVLFVYFNVLLLVFGVYFAYRFGSYLGKKLKR
;
A
#
# COMPACT_ATOMS: atom_id res chain seq x y z
N MET A 1 7.53 1.10 -48.79
CA MET A 1 6.72 2.12 -48.09
C MET A 1 6.87 1.85 -46.61
N ASP A 2 7.92 2.41 -46.01
CA ASP A 2 8.32 2.18 -44.63
C ASP A 2 7.73 3.26 -43.72
N CYS A 3 6.79 2.88 -42.85
CA CYS A 3 6.29 3.74 -41.78
C CYS A 3 7.39 3.95 -40.72
N LYS A 4 8.24 4.97 -40.91
CA LYS A 4 9.15 5.46 -39.86
C LYS A 4 8.32 5.96 -38.68
N SER A 5 8.49 5.31 -37.52
CA SER A 5 7.91 5.72 -36.24
C SER A 5 8.18 7.21 -36.00
N LYS A 6 7.14 8.00 -35.72
CA LYS A 6 7.28 9.42 -35.40
C LYS A 6 8.16 9.59 -34.16
N LYS A 7 9.44 9.89 -34.38
CA LYS A 7 10.40 10.29 -33.35
C LYS A 7 9.79 11.53 -32.68
N THR A 8 9.45 11.44 -31.40
CA THR A 8 8.98 12.58 -30.63
C THR A 8 10.15 13.54 -30.45
N TRP A 9 10.28 14.48 -31.38
CA TRP A 9 11.27 15.54 -31.33
C TRP A 9 10.83 16.55 -30.26
N SER A 10 11.62 16.71 -29.19
CA SER A 10 11.77 18.08 -28.71
C SER A 10 12.56 18.81 -29.80
N LEU A 11 12.05 19.93 -30.30
CA LEU A 11 12.65 20.80 -31.35
C LEU A 11 14.05 21.35 -31.00
N GLN A 12 14.64 20.88 -29.89
CA GLN A 12 15.85 21.39 -29.28
C GLN A 12 16.99 20.36 -29.27
N GLN A 13 16.75 19.11 -29.70
CA GLN A 13 17.80 18.08 -29.70
C GLN A 13 18.90 18.40 -30.70
N ASP A 14 18.57 18.84 -31.91
CA ASP A 14 19.59 19.14 -32.94
C ASP A 14 20.39 20.45 -32.72
N LYS A 15 20.00 21.31 -31.77
CA LYS A 15 20.65 22.62 -31.55
C LYS A 15 21.51 22.73 -30.28
N ARG A 16 21.58 21.69 -29.45
CA ARG A 16 22.27 21.75 -28.13
C ARG A 16 23.18 20.56 -27.89
N THR A 17 24.36 20.84 -27.31
CA THR A 17 25.32 19.84 -26.83
C THR A 17 24.76 19.04 -25.65
N GLU A 18 25.31 17.86 -25.36
CA GLU A 18 24.82 16.98 -24.29
C GLU A 18 24.77 17.67 -22.91
N SER A 19 25.74 18.54 -22.63
CA SER A 19 25.79 19.33 -21.40
C SER A 19 24.68 20.38 -21.28
N GLN A 20 24.19 20.91 -22.41
CA GLN A 20 23.07 21.84 -22.43
C GLN A 20 21.72 21.10 -22.42
N ARG A 21 21.68 19.81 -22.75
CA ARG A 21 20.46 18.98 -22.68
C ARG A 21 20.14 18.55 -21.25
N SER A 22 21.15 18.32 -20.40
CA SER A 22 20.96 17.98 -18.99
C SER A 22 20.33 19.13 -18.17
N MET A 23 20.40 20.37 -18.66
CA MET A 23 19.77 21.54 -18.05
C MET A 23 18.25 21.61 -18.27
N PHE A 24 17.71 20.85 -19.23
CA PHE A 24 16.27 20.84 -19.56
C PHE A 24 15.65 19.47 -19.30
N GLN A 25 16.09 18.78 -18.23
CA GLN A 25 15.33 17.62 -17.77
C GLN A 25 13.90 18.05 -17.44
N PRO A 26 12.89 17.24 -17.80
CA PRO A 26 11.51 17.57 -17.49
C PRO A 26 11.35 17.74 -15.98
N THR A 27 11.00 18.96 -15.54
CA THR A 27 10.74 19.32 -14.14
C THR A 27 9.39 18.81 -13.62
N GLY A 28 8.72 17.94 -14.39
CA GLY A 28 7.51 17.28 -13.94
C GLY A 28 7.78 16.47 -12.68
N LYS A 29 6.88 16.54 -11.68
CA LYS A 29 6.90 15.65 -10.52
C LYS A 29 7.05 14.22 -11.04
N THR A 30 8.18 13.59 -10.73
CA THR A 30 8.37 12.17 -11.02
C THR A 30 7.24 11.43 -10.32
N VAL A 31 6.58 10.53 -11.06
CA VAL A 31 5.50 9.70 -10.50
C VAL A 31 6.11 8.97 -9.31
N LYS A 32 5.66 9.32 -8.11
CA LYS A 32 6.21 8.79 -6.86
C LYS A 32 6.07 7.27 -6.92
N LYS A 33 7.20 6.56 -7.07
CA LYS A 33 7.19 5.09 -7.08
C LYS A 33 6.62 4.63 -5.74
N ASN A 34 5.82 3.56 -5.79
CA ASN A 34 5.34 2.89 -4.58
C ASN A 34 6.56 2.28 -3.86
N ASP A 35 7.16 3.05 -2.97
CA ASP A 35 8.31 2.60 -2.19
C ASP A 35 7.85 1.52 -1.21
N TRP A 36 8.49 0.36 -1.25
CA TRP A 36 8.31 -0.69 -0.25
C TRP A 36 8.50 -0.17 1.19
N ARG A 37 9.37 0.84 1.36
CA ARG A 37 9.57 1.56 2.62
C ARG A 37 8.28 2.19 3.15
N TYR A 38 7.44 2.73 2.26
CA TYR A 38 6.16 3.32 2.66
C TYR A 38 5.21 2.23 3.17
N VAL A 39 5.09 1.11 2.44
CA VAL A 39 4.26 -0.03 2.86
C VAL A 39 4.73 -0.55 4.22
N LEU A 40 6.04 -0.73 4.39
CA LEU A 40 6.62 -1.17 5.66
C LEU A 40 6.34 -0.18 6.80
N SER A 41 6.45 1.13 6.54
CA SER A 41 6.13 2.14 7.57
C SER A 41 4.67 2.10 8.00
N VAL A 42 3.74 1.89 7.07
CA VAL A 42 2.32 1.78 7.38
C VAL A 42 2.04 0.53 8.21
N LEU A 43 2.66 -0.61 7.86
CA LEU A 43 2.54 -1.85 8.62
C LEU A 43 3.05 -1.71 10.06
N LEU A 44 4.16 -1.02 10.26
CA LEU A 44 4.72 -0.72 11.58
C LEU A 44 3.82 0.21 12.41
N ILE A 45 3.31 1.27 11.79
CA ILE A 45 2.39 2.20 12.47
C ILE A 45 1.11 1.48 12.89
N LEU A 46 0.55 0.62 12.02
CA LEU A 46 -0.62 -0.18 12.35
C LEU A 46 -0.35 -1.11 13.54
N LEU A 47 0.82 -1.75 13.58
CA LEU A 47 1.20 -2.61 14.71
C LEU A 47 1.30 -1.83 16.02
N LEU A 48 1.93 -0.65 15.99
CA LEU A 48 2.01 0.26 17.14
C LEU A 48 0.63 0.69 17.63
N MET A 49 -0.28 1.04 16.71
CA MET A 49 -1.65 1.42 17.06
C MET A 49 -2.43 0.25 17.66
N SER A 50 -2.30 -0.96 17.11
CA SER A 50 -2.92 -2.17 17.68
C SER A 50 -2.39 -2.48 19.09
N TYR A 51 -1.10 -2.27 19.31
CA TYR A 51 -0.47 -2.42 20.63
C TYR A 51 -1.03 -1.39 21.63
N LEU A 52 -1.04 -0.11 21.26
CA LEU A 52 -1.59 0.98 22.07
C LEU A 52 -3.04 0.72 22.46
N LEU A 53 -3.87 0.32 21.49
CA LEU A 53 -5.27 0.00 21.72
C LEU A 53 -5.43 -1.10 22.77
N THR A 54 -4.65 -2.18 22.65
CA THR A 54 -4.66 -3.27 23.62
C THR A 54 -4.22 -2.80 25.01
N PHE A 55 -3.24 -1.90 25.10
CA PHE A 55 -2.74 -1.37 26.36
C PHE A 55 -3.79 -0.53 27.12
N PHE A 56 -4.57 0.29 26.41
CA PHE A 56 -5.64 1.09 27.02
C PHE A 56 -6.89 0.27 27.36
N THR A 57 -7.01 -0.96 26.84
CA THR A 57 -8.19 -1.80 27.07
C THR A 57 -8.09 -2.49 28.43
N GLN A 58 -8.73 -1.91 29.45
CA GLN A 58 -8.74 -2.42 30.83
C GLN A 58 -9.71 -3.60 31.07
N LYS A 59 -10.44 -4.04 30.04
CA LYS A 59 -11.41 -5.13 30.15
C LYS A 59 -10.76 -6.45 29.78
N LYS A 60 -11.00 -7.48 30.60
CA LYS A 60 -10.70 -8.87 30.23
C LYS A 60 -11.59 -9.26 29.06
N VAL A 61 -10.96 -9.45 27.90
CA VAL A 61 -11.62 -9.97 26.71
C VAL A 61 -11.07 -11.38 26.50
N ALA A 62 -11.95 -12.37 26.49
CA ALA A 62 -11.63 -13.74 26.10
C ALA A 62 -11.93 -13.90 24.62
N ILE A 63 -10.97 -14.41 23.87
CA ILE A 63 -11.11 -14.74 22.45
C ILE A 63 -10.94 -16.25 22.30
N CYS A 64 -11.93 -16.90 21.71
CA CYS A 64 -11.84 -18.31 21.35
C CYS A 64 -11.59 -18.44 19.85
N PHE A 65 -10.49 -19.09 19.48
CA PHE A 65 -10.12 -19.33 18.08
C PHE A 65 -10.86 -20.58 17.54
N THR A 66 -11.04 -21.58 18.41
CA THR A 66 -11.85 -22.79 18.21
C THR A 66 -12.63 -23.08 19.50
N GLN A 67 -13.53 -24.07 19.51
CA GLN A 67 -14.31 -24.39 20.72
C GLN A 67 -13.43 -24.79 21.92
N ASP A 68 -12.23 -25.32 21.67
CA ASP A 68 -11.31 -25.82 22.69
C ASP A 68 -10.15 -24.86 22.98
N ILE A 69 -9.87 -23.89 22.09
CA ILE A 69 -8.72 -22.99 22.20
C ILE A 69 -9.20 -21.56 22.46
N CYS A 70 -9.22 -21.20 23.75
CA CYS A 70 -9.54 -19.85 24.21
C CYS A 70 -8.33 -19.18 24.87
N PHE A 71 -8.11 -17.92 24.52
CA PHE A 71 -7.06 -17.07 25.08
C PHE A 71 -7.66 -15.83 25.72
N ASN A 72 -7.12 -15.43 26.86
CA ASN A 72 -7.48 -14.18 27.51
C ASN A 72 -6.47 -13.09 27.14
N SER A 73 -6.95 -11.86 26.96
CA SER A 73 -6.15 -10.65 26.79
C SER A 73 -5.06 -10.48 27.85
N TYR A 74 -5.27 -11.01 29.06
CA TYR A 74 -4.33 -10.91 30.17
C TYR A 74 -3.29 -12.03 30.21
N ASP A 75 -3.66 -13.26 29.83
CA ASP A 75 -2.73 -14.40 29.84
C ASP A 75 -1.69 -14.26 28.72
N ASN A 76 -2.12 -13.84 27.53
CA ASN A 76 -1.24 -13.72 26.37
C ASN A 76 -1.48 -12.39 25.63
N ARG A 77 -1.02 -11.29 26.24
CA ARG A 77 -1.18 -9.94 25.70
C ARG A 77 -0.65 -9.79 24.27
N TRP A 78 0.51 -10.37 23.96
CA TRP A 78 1.11 -10.32 22.62
C TRP A 78 0.26 -11.02 21.57
N VAL A 79 -0.34 -12.17 21.92
CA VAL A 79 -1.24 -12.90 21.01
C VAL A 79 -2.48 -12.07 20.72
N TYR A 80 -3.04 -11.41 21.73
CA TYR A 80 -4.17 -10.50 21.54
C TYR A 80 -3.82 -9.29 20.65
N VAL A 81 -2.66 -8.66 20.87
CA VAL A 81 -2.18 -7.55 20.02
C VAL A 81 -2.05 -7.99 18.56
N LEU A 82 -1.43 -9.16 18.32
CA LEU A 82 -1.28 -9.71 16.97
C LEU A 82 -2.64 -10.06 16.35
N PHE A 83 -3.56 -10.63 17.14
CA PHE A 83 -4.93 -10.91 16.69
C PHE A 83 -5.61 -9.63 16.21
N VAL A 84 -5.61 -8.56 17.03
CA VAL A 84 -6.20 -7.26 16.65
C VAL A 84 -5.53 -6.72 15.38
N TYR A 85 -4.20 -6.76 15.32
CA TYR A 85 -3.43 -6.31 14.17
C TYR A 85 -3.82 -7.04 12.86
N PHE A 86 -3.86 -8.37 12.87
CA PHE A 86 -4.23 -9.16 11.69
C PHE A 86 -5.67 -8.94 11.27
N ASN A 87 -6.61 -8.78 12.21
CA ASN A 87 -8.00 -8.44 11.88
C ASN A 87 -8.10 -7.08 11.16
N VAL A 88 -7.37 -6.08 11.64
CA VAL A 88 -7.33 -4.76 10.98
C VAL A 88 -6.70 -4.87 9.59
N LEU A 89 -5.61 -5.64 9.44
CA LEU A 89 -5.00 -5.88 8.13
C LEU A 89 -5.98 -6.54 7.17
N LEU A 90 -6.68 -7.59 7.59
CA LEU A 90 -7.68 -8.28 6.76
C LEU A 90 -8.77 -7.32 6.30
N LEU A 91 -9.24 -6.42 7.17
CA LEU A 91 -10.22 -5.40 6.81
C LEU A 91 -9.67 -4.46 5.73
N VAL A 92 -8.47 -3.90 5.93
CA VAL A 92 -7.84 -2.98 4.96
C VAL A 92 -7.59 -3.67 3.62
N PHE A 93 -7.07 -4.90 3.64
CA PHE A 93 -6.87 -5.70 2.43
C PHE A 93 -8.20 -6.01 1.75
N GLY A 94 -9.26 -6.34 2.51
CA GLY A 94 -10.60 -6.58 2.00
C GLY A 94 -11.13 -5.38 1.21
N VAL A 95 -11.03 -4.17 1.77
CA VAL A 95 -11.44 -2.93 1.07
C VAL A 95 -10.60 -2.71 -0.20
N TYR A 96 -9.28 -2.90 -0.11
CA TYR A 96 -8.39 -2.76 -1.26
C TYR A 96 -8.73 -3.75 -2.38
N PHE A 97 -8.94 -5.03 -2.06
CA PHE A 97 -9.32 -6.05 -3.04
C PHE A 97 -10.70 -5.77 -3.63
N ALA A 98 -11.68 -5.36 -2.83
CA ALA A 98 -13.00 -4.99 -3.32
C ALA A 98 -12.93 -3.83 -4.32
N TYR A 99 -12.16 -2.78 -4.02
CA TYR A 99 -11.95 -1.67 -4.95
C TYR A 99 -11.27 -2.12 -6.24
N ARG A 100 -10.20 -2.93 -6.13
CA ARG A 100 -9.44 -3.41 -7.29
C ARG A 100 -10.29 -4.31 -8.19
N PHE A 101 -11.05 -5.21 -7.58
CA PHE A 101 -11.94 -6.13 -8.28
C PHE A 101 -13.10 -5.38 -8.94
N GLY A 102 -13.72 -4.43 -8.24
CA GLY A 102 -14.75 -3.56 -8.80
C GLY A 102 -14.25 -2.73 -9.99
N SER A 103 -13.05 -2.15 -9.89
CA SER A 103 -12.43 -1.41 -11.00
C SER A 103 -12.14 -2.32 -12.21
N TYR A 104 -11.68 -3.55 -11.96
CA TYR A 104 -11.44 -4.53 -13.01
C TYR A 104 -12.72 -4.92 -13.75
N LEU A 105 -13.79 -5.25 -13.01
CA LEU A 105 -15.10 -5.57 -13.59
C LEU A 105 -15.71 -4.39 -14.35
N GLY A 106 -15.64 -3.17 -13.79
CA GLY A 106 -16.18 -1.98 -14.43
C GLY A 106 -15.52 -1.67 -15.78
N LYS A 107 -14.21 -1.91 -15.92
CA LYS A 107 -13.50 -1.76 -17.21
C LYS A 107 -13.90 -2.84 -18.22
N LYS A 108 -14.20 -4.06 -17.76
CA LYS A 108 -14.61 -5.17 -18.62
C LYS A 108 -16.06 -5.00 -19.10
N LEU A 109 -16.92 -4.40 -18.29
CA LEU A 109 -18.33 -4.12 -18.62
C LEU A 109 -18.50 -2.90 -19.54
N LYS A 110 -17.57 -1.93 -19.47
CA LYS A 110 -17.57 -0.74 -20.36
C LYS A 110 -17.07 -1.04 -21.78
N ARG A 111 -16.66 -2.28 -22.05
CA ARG A 111 -16.17 -2.75 -23.36
C ARG A 111 -17.21 -3.67 -23.98
#